data_AF-A0A392NPE3-F1
#
_entry.id   AF-A0A392NPE3-F1
#
_cell.length_a   1.000
_cell.length_b   1.000
_cell.length_c   1.000
_cell.angle_alpha   90.00
_cell.angle_beta   90.00
_cell.angle_gamma   90.00
#
_symmetry.space_group_name_H-M   'P 1'
#
loop_
_entity.id
_entity.type
_entity.pdbx_description
1 polymer ?
#
loop_
_entity_poly.entity_id
_entity_poly.type
_entity_poly.pdbx_seq_one_letter_code
_entity_poly.pdbx_strand_id
1 'polypeptide(L)'
;CDVDLLLATLCTRSIQTREGNIIKALDCNAAVAGRDALAKTVYARLFDWLVDKINRSVGQDINSPMQIGVLDIYGFECFKDN
;
A
#
# COMPACT_ATOMS: atom_id res chain seq x y z
N CYS A 1 -11.95 -9.17 9.52
CA CYS A 1 -12.33 -7.74 9.50
C CYS A 1 -13.83 -7.63 9.65
N ASP A 2 -14.28 -6.70 10.47
CA ASP A 2 -15.68 -6.33 10.53
C ASP A 2 -16.04 -5.56 9.24
N VAL A 3 -17.03 -6.07 8.52
CA VAL A 3 -17.45 -5.55 7.21
C VAL A 3 -18.14 -4.19 7.36
N ASP A 4 -18.97 -4.04 8.39
CA ASP A 4 -19.72 -2.83 8.64
C ASP A 4 -18.78 -1.70 9.07
N LEU A 5 -17.78 -2.03 9.89
CA LEU A 5 -16.73 -1.08 10.27
C LEU A 5 -15.90 -0.63 9.06
N LEU A 6 -15.54 -1.55 8.17
CA LEU A 6 -14.78 -1.22 6.96
C LEU A 6 -15.57 -0.29 6.04
N LEU A 7 -16.85 -0.58 5.83
CA LEU A 7 -17.73 0.25 5.02
C LEU A 7 -17.90 1.64 5.63
N ALA A 8 -18.16 1.72 6.93
CA ALA A 8 -18.25 3.00 7.63
C ALA A 8 -16.94 3.81 7.50
N THR A 9 -15.78 3.16 7.61
CA THR A 9 -14.48 3.82 7.53
C THR A 9 -14.17 4.34 6.11
N LEU A 10 -14.54 3.59 5.07
CA LEU A 10 -14.29 3.99 3.68
C LEU A 10 -15.29 5.06 3.18
N CYS A 11 -16.49 5.11 3.76
CA CYS A 11 -17.54 6.03 3.31
C CYS A 11 -17.70 7.28 4.18
N THR A 12 -16.98 7.38 5.30
CA THR A 12 -17.09 8.54 6.22
C THR A 12 -15.72 9.06 6.63
N ARG A 13 -15.69 10.34 6.99
CA ARG A 13 -14.54 11.01 7.59
C ARG A 13 -14.87 11.40 9.02
N SER A 14 -14.05 10.94 9.94
CA SER A 14 -14.08 11.34 11.35
C SER A 14 -13.20 12.57 11.53
N ILE A 15 -13.74 13.64 12.10
CA ILE A 15 -13.05 14.89 12.38
C ILE A 15 -13.07 15.10 13.90
N GLN A 16 -11.92 14.93 14.53
CA GLN A 16 -11.76 15.26 15.95
C GLN A 16 -11.68 16.77 16.13
N THR A 17 -12.65 17.34 16.86
CA THR A 17 -12.67 18.74 17.26
C THR A 17 -12.54 18.84 18.79
N ARG A 18 -12.35 20.06 19.31
CA ARG A 18 -12.30 20.31 20.76
C ARG A 18 -13.63 19.97 21.46
N GLU A 19 -14.73 19.99 20.73
CA GLU A 19 -16.10 19.76 21.22
C GLU A 19 -16.55 18.31 21.04
N GLY A 20 -15.77 17.49 20.35
CA GLY A 20 -16.03 16.07 20.15
C GLY A 20 -15.68 15.57 18.76
N ASN A 21 -16.12 14.35 18.45
CA ASN A 21 -15.89 13.73 17.16
C ASN A 21 -17.07 13.98 16.21
N ILE A 22 -16.81 14.62 15.07
CA ILE A 22 -17.80 14.88 14.03
C ILE A 22 -17.59 13.87 12.90
N ILE A 23 -18.63 13.11 12.56
CA ILE A 23 -18.61 12.17 11.44
C ILE A 23 -19.32 12.81 10.25
N LYS A 24 -18.64 12.85 9.10
CA LYS A 24 -19.17 13.39 7.85
C LYS A 24 -19.08 12.34 6.75
N ALA A 25 -20.15 12.14 5.98
CA ALA A 25 -20.11 11.28 4.81
C ALA A 25 -19.14 11.83 3.75
N LEU A 26 -18.38 10.94 3.12
CA LEU A 26 -17.56 11.25 1.95
C LEU A 26 -18.43 11.28 0.70
N ASP A 27 -18.02 12.07 -0.30
CA ASP A 27 -18.57 11.92 -1.64
C ASP A 27 -18.07 10.62 -2.28
N CYS A 28 -18.76 10.17 -3.34
CA CYS A 28 -18.47 8.91 -4.00
C CYS A 28 -17.03 8.84 -4.54
N ASN A 29 -16.49 9.94 -5.08
CA ASN A 29 -15.14 9.94 -5.66
C ASN A 29 -14.07 9.81 -4.57
N ALA A 30 -14.25 10.50 -3.43
CA ALA A 30 -13.37 10.38 -2.28
C ALA A 30 -13.37 8.96 -1.69
N ALA A 31 -14.55 8.33 -1.59
CA ALA A 31 -14.65 6.94 -1.11
C ALA A 31 -13.96 5.95 -2.07
N VAL A 32 -14.13 6.12 -3.39
CA VAL A 32 -13.45 5.30 -4.41
C VAL A 32 -11.94 5.48 -4.34
N ALA A 33 -11.45 6.72 -4.27
CA ALA A 33 -10.02 6.99 -4.14
C ALA A 33 -9.43 6.37 -2.85
N GLY A 34 -10.16 6.42 -1.73
CA GLY A 34 -9.77 5.78 -0.47
C GLY A 34 -9.67 4.26 -0.58
N ARG A 35 -10.64 3.61 -1.24
CA ARG A 35 -10.60 2.16 -1.53
C ARG A 35 -9.37 1.79 -2.37
N ASP A 36 -9.12 2.54 -3.44
CA ASP A 36 -8.02 2.25 -4.35
C ASP A 36 -6.66 2.49 -3.68
N ALA A 37 -6.55 3.53 -2.85
CA ALA A 37 -5.36 3.78 -2.03
C ALA A 37 -5.12 2.67 -0.99
N LEU A 38 -6.18 2.16 -0.36
CA LEU A 38 -6.09 1.01 0.54
C LEU A 38 -5.57 -0.23 -0.20
N ALA A 39 -6.13 -0.55 -1.37
CA ALA A 39 -5.68 -1.67 -2.18
C ALA A 39 -4.20 -1.54 -2.58
N LYS A 40 -3.79 -0.36 -3.06
CA LYS A 40 -2.38 -0.06 -3.40
C LYS A 40 -1.46 -0.24 -2.20
N THR A 41 -1.87 0.23 -1.04
CA THR A 41 -1.07 0.13 0.20
C THR A 41 -0.92 -1.31 0.67
N VAL A 42 -1.99 -2.10 0.62
CA VAL A 42 -1.94 -3.53 0.98
C VAL A 42 -1.02 -4.28 0.04
N TYR A 43 -1.14 -4.06 -1.27
CA TYR A 43 -0.27 -4.68 -2.26
C TYR A 43 1.20 -4.31 -2.05
N ALA A 44 1.51 -3.03 -1.87
CA ALA A 44 2.87 -2.57 -1.63
C ALA A 44 3.50 -3.24 -0.40
N ARG A 45 2.79 -3.25 0.74
CA ARG A 45 3.26 -3.90 1.97
C ARG A 45 3.44 -5.41 1.82
N LEU A 46 2.55 -6.06 1.07
CA LEU A 46 2.67 -7.49 0.78
C LEU A 46 3.91 -7.77 -0.06
N PHE A 47 4.16 -6.95 -1.08
CA PHE A 47 5.32 -7.08 -1.95
C PHE A 47 6.63 -6.87 -1.17
N ASP A 48 6.73 -5.81 -0.37
CA ASP A 48 7.90 -5.55 0.48
C ASP A 48 8.17 -6.72 1.43
N TRP A 49 7.12 -7.23 2.08
CA TRP A 49 7.21 -8.39 2.96
C TRP A 49 7.67 -9.65 2.21
N LEU A 50 7.17 -9.87 0.99
CA LEU A 50 7.55 -11.01 0.17
C LEU A 50 9.03 -10.95 -0.23
N VAL A 51 9.51 -9.77 -0.66
CA VAL A 51 10.92 -9.55 -1.00
C VAL A 51 11.81 -9.80 0.21
N ASP A 52 11.48 -9.25 1.38
CA ASP A 52 12.23 -9.51 2.63
C ASP A 52 12.24 -11.00 2.98
N LYS A 53 11.09 -11.69 2.87
CA LYS A 53 11.00 -13.13 3.13
C LYS A 53 11.88 -13.95 2.20
N ILE A 54 11.82 -13.68 0.89
CA ILE A 54 12.63 -14.39 -0.10
C ILE A 54 14.13 -14.14 0.18
N ASN A 55 14.54 -12.90 0.41
CA ASN A 55 15.94 -12.56 0.67
C ASN A 55 16.48 -13.26 1.92
N ARG A 56 15.69 -13.34 2.99
CA ARG A 56 16.06 -14.10 4.21
C ARG A 56 16.16 -15.60 3.95
N SER A 57 15.25 -16.15 3.13
CA SER A 57 15.22 -17.59 2.82
C SER A 57 16.33 -18.03 1.87
N VAL A 58 16.67 -17.21 0.86
CA VAL A 58 17.80 -17.47 -0.05
C VAL A 58 19.11 -17.36 0.71
N GLY A 59 19.22 -16.37 1.60
CA GLY A 59 20.43 -16.13 2.38
C GLY A 59 21.56 -15.51 1.55
N GLN A 60 22.46 -14.80 2.23
CA GLN A 60 23.69 -14.25 1.66
C GLN A 60 24.80 -14.41 2.69
N ASP A 61 26.01 -14.74 2.24
CA ASP A 61 27.20 -14.67 3.09
C ASP A 61 27.62 -13.20 3.23
N ILE A 62 27.44 -12.65 4.44
CA ILE A 62 27.82 -11.28 4.79
C ILE A 62 29.34 -11.04 4.66
N ASN A 63 30.16 -12.10 4.74
CA ASN A 63 31.61 -12.00 4.65
C ASN A 63 32.13 -12.24 3.22
N SER A 64 31.24 -12.40 2.23
CA SER A 64 31.67 -12.62 0.86
C SER A 64 32.47 -11.42 0.34
N PRO A 65 33.71 -11.62 -0.14
CA PRO A 65 34.54 -10.54 -0.67
C PRO A 65 34.08 -10.04 -2.04
N MET A 66 33.11 -10.71 -2.68
CA MET A 66 32.62 -10.40 -4.02
C MET A 66 31.11 -10.63 -4.13
N GLN A 67 30.43 -9.74 -4.85
CA GLN A 67 28.99 -9.82 -5.14
C GLN A 67 28.75 -9.55 -6.63
N ILE A 68 27.86 -10.32 -7.25
CA ILE A 68 27.43 -10.13 -8.65
C ILE A 68 25.92 -9.88 -8.63
N GLY A 69 25.49 -8.78 -9.25
CA GLY A 69 24.08 -8.43 -9.41
C GLY A 69 23.65 -8.51 -10.87
N VAL A 70 22.43 -9.01 -11.11
CA VAL A 70 21.78 -8.97 -12.43
C VAL A 70 20.66 -7.94 -12.36
N LEU A 71 20.66 -7.00 -13.31
CA LEU A 71 19.64 -5.96 -13.40
C LEU A 71 18.61 -6.33 -14.46
N ASP A 72 17.38 -6.54 -14.03
CA ASP A 72 16.21 -6.69 -14.89
C ASP A 72 15.18 -5.62 -14.52
N ILE A 73 15.06 -4.60 -15.36
CA ILE A 73 14.11 -3.51 -15.20
C ILE A 73 13.28 -3.40 -16.46
N TYR A 74 11.97 -3.25 -16.29
CA TYR A 74 11.06 -3.07 -17.40
C TYR A 74 11.36 -1.76 -18.15
N GLY A 75 11.16 -1.77 -19.47
CA GLY A 75 11.40 -0.63 -20.34
C GLY A 75 10.34 0.47 -20.21
N PHE A 76 10.47 1.52 -21.03
CA PHE A 76 9.52 2.64 -21.03
C PHE A 76 8.18 2.25 -21.65
N GLU A 77 7.10 2.64 -20.99
CA GLU A 77 5.75 2.59 -21.54
C GLU A 77 5.28 4.03 -21.83
N CYS A 78 4.62 4.24 -22.97
CA CYS A 78 4.11 5.55 -23.36
C CYS A 78 2.59 5.56 -23.23
N PHE A 79 2.11 6.03 -22.07
CA PHE A 79 0.69 6.18 -21.77
C PHE A 79 0.28 7.65 -21.80
N LYS A 80 -1.02 7.89 -22.03
CA LYS A 80 -1.61 9.24 -21.94
C LYS A 80 -1.58 9.79 -20.52
N ASP A 81 -1.75 8.90 -19.54
CA ASP A 81 -1.67 9.16 -18.11
C ASP A 81 -0.82 8.05 -17.47
N ASN A 82 0.13 8.43 -16.61
CA ASN A 82 0.99 7.50 -15.86
C ASN A 82 0.49 7.31 -14.43
#